data_AF-A0A1F2QIW8-F1
#
_entry.id   AF-A0A1F2QIW8-F1
#
_cell.length_a   1.000
_cell.length_b   1.000
_cell.length_c   1.000
_cell.angle_alpha   90.00
_cell.angle_beta   90.00
_cell.angle_gamma   90.00
#
_symmetry.space_group_name_H-M   'P 1'
#
loop_
_entity.id
_entity.type
_entity.pdbx_description
1 polymer ?
#
loop_
_entity_poly.entity_id
_entity_poly.type
_entity_poly.pdbx_seq_one_letter_code
_entity_poly.pdbx_strand_id
1 'polypeptide(L)'
;MNKRVFEASLIVTGLALAALAPVSRSQPVPAAPHACLEEERQAIEKGEGFGMALAADRHGYPGPKHILELKNELALTPEQEKQVRALFDQMRGRALMTGQRVLDKEAELEQLFVSSAAAVAEVRPLLDEIAKLRAELRWVHLSTHLEARQLLTPEQRARYHQLRYATAEHAR
;
A
#
# COMPACT_ATOMS: atom_id res chain seq x y z
N MET A 1 -18.22 -39.66 75.20
CA MET A 1 -17.67 -38.57 76.04
C MET A 1 -16.64 -37.81 75.21
N ASN A 2 -16.70 -36.48 75.25
CA ASN A 2 -16.50 -35.57 74.11
C ASN A 2 -15.07 -35.49 73.54
N LYS A 3 -14.98 -35.52 72.20
CA LYS A 3 -13.79 -35.10 71.42
C LYS A 3 -13.91 -33.63 71.00
N ARG A 4 -12.74 -33.05 70.77
CA ARG A 4 -12.35 -31.64 70.72
C ARG A 4 -12.76 -30.91 69.43
N VAL A 5 -13.10 -29.61 69.60
CA VAL A 5 -12.59 -28.38 68.92
C VAL A 5 -12.28 -28.44 67.41
N PHE A 6 -12.87 -27.54 66.61
CA PHE A 6 -12.16 -26.46 65.88
C PHE A 6 -13.14 -25.56 65.08
N GLU A 7 -12.89 -24.25 65.14
CA GLU A 7 -13.54 -23.19 64.37
C GLU A 7 -13.19 -23.27 62.87
N ALA A 8 -14.07 -22.78 62.00
CA ALA A 8 -13.68 -22.14 60.74
C ALA A 8 -14.81 -21.26 60.19
N SER A 9 -14.54 -19.97 60.16
CA SER A 9 -15.28 -18.90 59.48
C SER A 9 -15.36 -19.18 57.98
N LEU A 10 -16.55 -19.08 57.37
CA LEU A 10 -16.71 -19.21 55.91
C LEU A 10 -17.01 -17.84 55.29
N ILE A 11 -16.01 -17.34 54.58
CA ILE A 11 -16.05 -16.13 53.76
C ILE A 11 -16.89 -16.43 52.50
N VAL A 12 -17.94 -15.64 52.26
CA VAL A 12 -18.69 -15.68 51.00
C VAL A 12 -17.94 -14.84 49.96
N THR A 13 -17.32 -15.52 49.00
CA THR A 13 -16.60 -14.92 47.87
C THR A 13 -17.60 -14.35 46.86
N GLY A 14 -17.57 -13.04 46.64
CA GLY A 14 -18.33 -12.37 45.58
C GLY A 14 -17.76 -12.65 44.20
N LEU A 15 -18.59 -13.14 43.29
CA LEU A 15 -18.26 -13.39 41.89
C LEU A 15 -18.32 -12.05 41.12
N ALA A 16 -17.17 -11.46 40.78
CA ALA A 16 -17.11 -10.28 39.93
C ALA A 16 -17.21 -10.69 38.46
N LEU A 17 -18.35 -10.42 37.83
CA LEU A 17 -18.57 -10.63 36.40
C LEU A 17 -17.90 -9.48 35.63
N ALA A 18 -16.74 -9.74 35.03
CA ALA A 18 -16.06 -8.78 34.17
C ALA A 18 -16.81 -8.65 32.83
N ALA A 19 -17.46 -7.52 32.62
CA ALA A 19 -18.08 -7.19 31.32
C ALA A 19 -16.98 -6.94 30.28
N LEU A 20 -16.83 -7.86 29.33
CA LEU A 20 -16.06 -7.65 28.11
C LEU A 20 -16.78 -6.59 27.26
N ALA A 21 -16.29 -5.36 27.28
CA ALA A 21 -16.72 -4.35 26.32
C ALA A 21 -16.29 -4.77 24.90
N PRO A 22 -17.13 -4.59 23.87
CA PRO A 22 -16.73 -4.88 22.51
C PRO A 22 -15.62 -3.91 22.10
N VAL A 23 -14.47 -4.44 21.70
CA VAL A 23 -13.44 -3.67 20.98
C VAL A 23 -14.10 -3.15 19.70
N SER A 24 -14.45 -1.88 19.69
CA SER A 24 -14.89 -1.19 18.49
C SER A 24 -13.73 -1.22 17.49
N ARG A 25 -13.89 -2.00 16.42
CA ARG A 25 -12.96 -1.99 15.29
C ARG A 25 -13.15 -0.65 14.62
N SER A 26 -12.30 0.32 14.93
CA SER A 26 -12.26 1.60 14.25
C SER A 26 -12.02 1.32 12.76
N GLN A 27 -13.06 1.50 11.95
CA GLN A 27 -12.86 1.60 10.52
C GLN A 27 -11.95 2.81 10.28
N PRO A 28 -10.92 2.70 9.44
CA PRO A 28 -10.12 3.86 9.09
C PRO A 28 -11.05 4.91 8.51
N VAL A 29 -11.16 6.05 9.19
CA VAL A 29 -11.91 7.20 8.70
C VAL A 29 -11.29 7.56 7.35
N PRO A 30 -12.07 7.68 6.27
CA PRO A 30 -11.52 8.08 4.98
C PRO A 30 -10.84 9.43 5.16
N ALA A 31 -9.57 9.52 4.73
CA ALA A 31 -8.83 10.76 4.75
C ALA A 31 -9.62 11.85 4.03
N ALA A 32 -9.58 13.08 4.55
CA ALA A 32 -10.17 14.21 3.86
C ALA A 32 -9.61 14.31 2.43
N PRO A 33 -10.39 14.71 1.41
CA PRO A 33 -9.95 14.70 0.02
C PRO A 33 -8.61 15.41 -0.22
N HIS A 34 -8.36 16.52 0.47
CA HIS A 34 -7.09 17.24 0.39
C HIS A 34 -5.90 16.46 0.97
N ALA A 35 -6.10 15.68 2.05
CA ALA A 35 -5.06 14.85 2.62
C ALA A 35 -4.67 13.70 1.68
N CYS A 36 -5.65 13.11 0.97
CA CYS A 36 -5.38 12.07 -0.03
C CYS A 36 -4.55 12.60 -1.21
N LEU A 37 -4.82 13.82 -1.68
CA LEU A 37 -4.06 14.46 -2.76
C LEU A 37 -2.63 14.82 -2.32
N GLU A 38 -2.47 15.28 -1.08
CA GLU A 38 -1.17 15.55 -0.47
C GLU A 38 -0.32 14.28 -0.38
N GLU A 39 -0.91 13.18 0.09
CA GLU A 39 -0.25 11.88 0.18
C GLU A 39 0.13 11.33 -1.20
N GLU A 40 -0.75 11.45 -2.21
CA GLU A 40 -0.42 11.08 -3.59
C GLU A 40 0.79 11.89 -4.08
N ARG A 41 0.80 13.21 -3.86
CA ARG A 41 1.92 14.06 -4.28
C ARG A 41 3.23 13.62 -3.64
N GLN A 42 3.24 13.42 -2.32
CA GLN A 42 4.42 12.96 -1.59
C GLN A 42 4.90 11.58 -2.05
N ALA A 43 3.98 10.70 -2.42
CA ALA A 43 4.32 9.40 -2.99
C ALA A 43 4.97 9.54 -4.36
N ILE A 44 4.42 10.40 -5.24
CA ILE A 44 5.00 10.70 -6.56
C ILE A 44 6.42 11.28 -6.42
N GLU A 45 6.63 12.23 -5.51
CA GLU A 45 7.94 12.82 -5.20
C GLU A 45 8.98 11.77 -4.77
N LYS A 46 8.54 10.68 -4.14
CA LYS A 46 9.40 9.57 -3.69
C LYS A 46 9.54 8.45 -4.72
N GLY A 47 8.80 8.52 -5.83
CA GLY A 47 8.70 7.46 -6.84
C GLY A 47 7.90 6.24 -6.36
N GLU A 48 7.02 6.44 -5.39
CA GLU A 48 6.15 5.41 -4.83
C GLU A 48 4.84 5.28 -5.63
N GLY A 49 4.33 4.05 -5.72
CA GLY A 49 3.18 3.78 -6.57
C GLY A 49 1.84 4.19 -6.02
N PHE A 50 1.68 4.50 -4.73
CA PHE A 50 0.40 4.93 -4.12
C PHE A 50 -0.87 4.18 -4.62
N GLY A 51 -0.79 2.85 -4.81
CA GLY A 51 -1.91 2.03 -5.31
C GLY A 51 -2.07 1.94 -6.84
N MET A 52 -1.21 2.59 -7.64
CA MET A 52 -1.25 2.56 -9.12
C MET A 52 -1.23 1.14 -9.73
N ALA A 53 -0.56 0.19 -9.07
CA ALA A 53 -0.48 -1.21 -9.49
C ALA A 53 -1.35 -2.18 -8.67
N LEU A 54 -2.30 -1.68 -7.86
CA LEU A 54 -3.14 -2.50 -6.99
C LEU A 54 -3.95 -3.56 -7.75
N ALA A 55 -4.35 -3.25 -8.98
CA ALA A 55 -5.02 -4.20 -9.88
C ALA A 55 -4.14 -5.42 -10.19
N ALA A 56 -2.84 -5.23 -10.41
CA ALA A 56 -1.91 -6.33 -10.65
C ALA A 56 -1.64 -7.09 -9.33
N ASP A 57 -1.33 -6.33 -8.28
CA ASP A 57 -0.87 -6.87 -7.01
C ASP A 57 -1.87 -7.80 -6.32
N ARG A 58 -3.15 -7.41 -6.29
CA ARG A 58 -4.24 -8.22 -5.73
C ARG A 58 -4.49 -9.53 -6.47
N HIS A 59 -4.06 -9.62 -7.73
CA HIS A 59 -4.29 -10.77 -8.61
C HIS A 59 -3.00 -11.57 -8.84
N GLY A 60 -2.07 -11.53 -7.89
CA GLY A 60 -0.87 -12.37 -7.88
C GLY A 60 0.26 -11.89 -8.79
N TYR A 61 0.26 -10.63 -9.21
CA TYR A 61 1.39 -10.03 -9.90
C TYR A 61 2.22 -9.23 -8.88
N PRO A 62 3.31 -9.82 -8.35
CA PRO A 62 4.00 -9.26 -7.20
C PRO A 62 4.77 -7.98 -7.53
N GLY A 63 4.65 -6.97 -6.69
CA GLY A 63 5.46 -5.75 -6.78
C GLY A 63 6.87 -5.95 -6.21
N PRO A 64 7.94 -5.46 -6.87
CA PRO A 64 9.32 -5.78 -6.53
C PRO A 64 9.75 -5.30 -5.14
N LYS A 65 9.26 -4.14 -4.67
CA LYS A 65 9.48 -3.67 -3.27
C LYS A 65 9.10 -4.76 -2.27
N HIS A 66 7.91 -5.31 -2.44
CA HIS A 66 7.36 -6.30 -1.52
C HIS A 66 7.96 -7.70 -1.71
N ILE A 67 8.45 -8.02 -2.91
CA ILE A 67 9.25 -9.24 -3.12
C ILE A 67 10.54 -9.16 -2.28
N LEU A 68 11.20 -8.00 -2.28
CA LEU A 68 12.43 -7.79 -1.50
C LEU A 68 12.17 -7.77 0.00
N GLU A 69 11.05 -7.20 0.44
CA GLU A 69 10.60 -7.25 1.85
C GLU A 69 10.36 -8.69 2.33
N LEU A 70 9.84 -9.57 1.46
CA LEU A 70 9.51 -10.97 1.76
C LEU A 70 10.58 -11.97 1.31
N LYS A 71 11.81 -11.50 1.04
CA LYS A 71 12.83 -12.31 0.35
C LYS A 71 13.17 -13.63 1.06
N ASN A 72 13.13 -13.64 2.39
CA ASN A 72 13.48 -14.80 3.20
C ASN A 72 12.32 -15.82 3.17
N GLU A 73 11.10 -15.33 3.31
CA GLU A 73 9.86 -16.11 3.29
C GLU A 73 9.55 -16.70 1.91
N LEU A 74 10.04 -16.05 0.85
CA LEU A 74 9.99 -16.52 -0.53
C LEU A 74 11.18 -17.40 -0.91
N ALA A 75 12.17 -17.54 -0.03
CA ALA A 75 13.42 -18.25 -0.28
C ALA A 75 14.05 -17.85 -1.63
N LEU A 76 14.17 -16.53 -1.89
CA LEU A 76 14.73 -16.04 -3.14
C LEU A 76 16.16 -16.53 -3.31
N THR A 77 16.51 -16.97 -4.52
CA THR A 77 17.91 -17.22 -4.84
C THR A 77 18.68 -15.90 -4.90
N PRO A 78 20.02 -15.90 -4.70
CA PRO A 78 20.82 -14.69 -4.84
C PRO A 78 20.65 -14.00 -6.20
N GLU A 79 20.44 -14.78 -7.28
CA GLU A 79 20.19 -14.24 -8.61
C GLU A 79 18.81 -13.60 -8.74
N GLN A 80 17.75 -14.23 -8.20
CA GLN A 80 16.41 -13.62 -8.16
C GLN A 80 16.44 -12.31 -7.37
N GLU A 81 17.09 -12.28 -6.20
CA GLU A 81 17.17 -11.08 -5.37
C GLU A 81 17.90 -9.94 -6.10
N LYS A 82 18.96 -10.26 -6.83
CA LYS A 82 19.70 -9.30 -7.68
C LYS A 82 18.83 -8.75 -8.81
N GLN A 83 18.13 -9.62 -9.54
CA GLN A 83 17.27 -9.24 -10.66
C GLN A 83 16.08 -8.38 -10.19
N VAL A 84 15.45 -8.74 -9.07
CA VAL A 84 14.35 -7.97 -8.49
C VAL A 84 14.82 -6.60 -8.01
N ARG A 85 16.03 -6.50 -7.41
CA ARG A 85 16.62 -5.21 -7.04
C ARG A 85 16.86 -4.31 -8.24
N ALA A 86 17.50 -4.84 -9.29
CA ALA A 86 17.74 -4.07 -10.52
C ALA A 86 16.42 -3.58 -11.13
N LEU A 87 15.39 -4.43 -11.15
CA LEU A 87 14.05 -4.07 -11.62
C LEU A 87 13.40 -2.98 -10.75
N PHE A 88 13.53 -3.08 -9.42
CA PHE A 88 13.03 -2.05 -8.50
C PHE A 88 13.71 -0.70 -8.72
N ASP A 89 15.04 -0.69 -8.83
CA ASP A 89 15.82 0.55 -9.01
C ASP A 89 15.51 1.21 -10.35
N GLN A 90 15.39 0.42 -11.44
CA GLN A 90 14.99 0.92 -12.75
C GLN A 90 13.56 1.48 -12.74
N MET A 91 12.61 0.78 -12.10
CA MET A 91 11.25 1.28 -11.92
C MET A 91 11.24 2.60 -11.17
N ARG A 92 11.96 2.68 -10.04
CA ARG A 92 12.02 3.89 -9.21
C ARG A 92 12.59 5.08 -9.96
N GLY A 93 13.67 4.88 -10.74
CA GLY A 93 14.24 5.93 -11.57
C GLY A 93 13.25 6.48 -12.61
N ARG A 94 12.53 5.58 -13.30
CA ARG A 94 11.47 5.97 -14.25
C ARG A 94 10.28 6.66 -13.57
N ALA A 95 9.89 6.20 -12.39
CA ALA A 95 8.80 6.77 -11.61
C ALA A 95 9.13 8.18 -11.13
N LEU A 96 10.34 8.42 -10.64
CA LEU A 96 10.80 9.77 -10.24
C LEU A 96 10.81 10.73 -11.44
N MET A 97 11.39 10.31 -12.57
CA MET A 97 11.45 11.15 -13.77
C MET A 97 10.05 11.49 -14.32
N THR A 98 9.17 10.48 -14.43
CA THR A 98 7.81 10.68 -14.97
C THR A 98 6.93 11.43 -13.97
N GLY A 99 7.09 11.13 -12.68
CA GLY A 99 6.41 11.77 -11.57
C GLY A 99 6.70 13.27 -11.51
N GLN A 100 7.98 13.67 -11.61
CA GLN A 100 8.34 15.09 -11.64
C GLN A 100 7.63 15.83 -12.79
N ARG A 101 7.57 15.21 -13.98
CA ARG A 101 6.87 15.81 -15.13
C ARG A 101 5.36 15.95 -14.89
N VAL A 102 4.73 15.02 -14.17
CA VAL A 102 3.33 15.16 -13.73
C VAL A 102 3.21 16.39 -12.82
N LEU A 103 4.05 16.48 -11.79
CA LEU A 103 3.99 17.57 -10.81
C LEU A 103 4.22 18.94 -11.45
N ASP A 104 5.19 19.04 -12.36
CA ASP A 104 5.49 20.29 -13.08
C ASP A 104 4.28 20.75 -13.91
N LYS A 105 3.57 19.82 -14.57
CA LYS A 105 2.39 20.14 -15.39
C LYS A 105 1.16 20.47 -14.55
N GLU A 106 0.99 19.82 -13.40
CA GLU A 106 -0.05 20.19 -12.44
C GLU A 106 0.21 21.60 -11.85
N ALA A 107 1.48 21.95 -11.59
CA ALA A 107 1.86 23.30 -11.16
C ALA A 107 1.63 24.35 -12.26
N GLU A 108 1.92 24.02 -13.52
CA GLU A 108 1.59 24.87 -14.68
C GLU A 108 0.08 25.12 -14.75
N LEU A 109 -0.73 24.07 -14.53
CA LEU A 109 -2.18 24.17 -14.53
C LEU A 109 -2.67 25.09 -13.41
N GLU A 110 -2.18 24.91 -12.18
CA GLU A 110 -2.50 25.77 -11.05
C GLU A 110 -2.16 27.23 -11.35
N GLN A 111 -1.00 27.48 -11.97
CA GLN A 111 -0.56 28.83 -12.29
C GLN A 111 -1.43 29.53 -13.35
N LEU A 112 -2.01 28.81 -14.31
CA LEU A 112 -2.97 29.40 -15.25
C LEU A 112 -4.19 29.98 -14.52
N PHE A 113 -4.68 29.29 -13.48
CA PHE A 113 -5.80 29.77 -12.68
C PHE A 113 -5.40 30.91 -11.74
N VAL A 114 -4.27 30.79 -11.04
CA VAL A 114 -3.77 31.84 -10.13
C VAL A 114 -3.52 33.16 -10.87
N SER A 115 -3.00 33.10 -12.10
CA SER A 115 -2.74 34.27 -12.94
C SER A 115 -3.96 34.83 -13.67
N SER A 116 -5.14 34.22 -13.51
CA SER A 116 -6.37 34.55 -14.27
C SER A 116 -6.19 34.45 -15.80
N ALA A 117 -5.23 33.65 -16.26
CA ALA A 117 -4.95 33.40 -17.68
C ALA A 117 -5.64 32.13 -18.21
N ALA A 118 -6.34 31.38 -17.36
CA ALA A 118 -7.02 30.15 -17.73
C ALA A 118 -8.16 30.41 -18.73
N ALA A 119 -7.98 29.97 -19.97
CA ALA A 119 -9.03 29.82 -20.97
C ALA A 119 -9.00 28.41 -21.58
N VAL A 120 -10.05 28.07 -22.33
CA VAL A 120 -10.26 26.71 -22.84
C VAL A 120 -9.10 26.27 -23.75
N ALA A 121 -8.55 27.19 -24.54
CA ALA A 121 -7.48 26.91 -25.49
C ALA A 121 -6.14 26.55 -24.79
N GLU A 122 -5.95 27.01 -23.57
CA GLU A 122 -4.76 26.81 -22.74
C GLU A 122 -4.92 25.59 -21.83
N VAL A 123 -6.09 25.46 -21.19
CA VAL A 123 -6.36 24.39 -20.21
C VAL A 123 -6.53 23.04 -20.91
N ARG A 124 -7.24 22.97 -22.04
CA ARG A 124 -7.57 21.68 -22.67
C ARG A 124 -6.33 20.89 -23.10
N PRO A 125 -5.36 21.48 -23.83
CA PRO A 125 -4.14 20.76 -24.22
C PRO A 125 -3.28 20.36 -23.00
N LEU A 126 -3.20 21.23 -21.98
CA LEU A 126 -2.44 20.95 -20.77
C LEU A 126 -3.00 19.74 -20.01
N LEU A 127 -4.34 19.62 -19.91
CA LEU A 127 -4.98 18.44 -19.33
C LEU A 127 -4.70 17.16 -20.14
N ASP A 128 -4.67 17.25 -21.47
CA ASP A 128 -4.32 16.10 -22.31
C ASP A 128 -2.86 15.66 -22.10
N GLU A 129 -1.93 16.59 -21.83
CA GLU A 129 -0.55 16.28 -21.45
C GLU A 129 -0.45 15.63 -20.06
N ILE A 130 -1.12 16.19 -19.05
CA ILE A 130 -1.18 15.63 -17.70
C ILE A 130 -1.74 14.21 -17.73
N ALA A 131 -2.82 13.98 -18.48
CA ALA A 131 -3.45 12.67 -18.60
C ALA A 131 -2.49 11.63 -19.19
N LYS A 132 -1.72 12.00 -20.23
CA LYS A 132 -0.70 11.12 -20.82
C LYS A 132 0.41 10.80 -19.84
N LEU A 133 0.91 11.79 -19.10
CA LEU A 133 1.97 11.59 -18.10
C LEU A 133 1.51 10.72 -16.94
N ARG A 134 0.28 10.92 -16.44
CA ARG A 134 -0.31 10.07 -15.40
C ARG A 134 -0.51 8.62 -15.89
N ALA A 135 -0.91 8.43 -17.15
CA ALA A 135 -1.00 7.11 -17.75
C ALA A 135 0.38 6.42 -17.83
N GLU A 136 1.41 7.16 -18.25
CA GLU A 136 2.79 6.66 -18.30
C GLU A 136 3.33 6.30 -16.90
N LEU A 137 3.09 7.15 -15.90
CA LEU A 137 3.51 6.88 -14.52
C LEU A 137 2.85 5.60 -13.99
N ARG A 138 1.54 5.44 -14.24
CA ARG A 138 0.82 4.21 -13.87
C ARG A 138 1.36 2.99 -14.62
N TRP A 139 1.72 3.16 -15.90
CA TRP A 139 2.35 2.12 -16.70
C TRP A 139 3.71 1.69 -16.15
N VAL A 140 4.55 2.62 -15.69
CA VAL A 140 5.83 2.29 -15.04
C VAL A 140 5.63 1.31 -13.88
N HIS A 141 4.63 1.54 -13.02
CA HIS A 141 4.33 0.62 -11.92
C HIS A 141 3.73 -0.70 -12.39
N LEU A 142 2.72 -0.67 -13.28
CA LEU A 142 2.04 -1.89 -13.74
C LEU A 142 2.98 -2.82 -14.55
N SER A 143 3.74 -2.26 -15.50
CA SER A 143 4.71 -3.02 -16.30
C SER A 143 5.75 -3.72 -15.42
N THR A 144 6.21 -3.03 -14.37
CA THR A 144 7.17 -3.60 -13.41
C THR A 144 6.58 -4.81 -12.66
N HIS A 145 5.29 -4.81 -12.34
CA HIS A 145 4.61 -5.98 -11.76
C HIS A 145 4.51 -7.15 -12.76
N LEU A 146 4.32 -6.87 -14.06
CA LEU A 146 4.31 -7.90 -15.11
C LEU A 146 5.69 -8.55 -15.24
N GLU A 147 6.76 -7.76 -15.22
CA GLU A 147 8.15 -8.21 -15.29
C GLU A 147 8.55 -9.01 -14.04
N ALA A 148 8.26 -8.47 -12.85
CA ALA A 148 8.60 -9.10 -11.58
C ALA A 148 7.96 -10.48 -11.42
N ARG A 149 6.74 -10.67 -11.95
CA ARG A 149 6.06 -11.97 -11.95
C ARG A 149 6.87 -13.08 -12.64
N GLN A 150 7.63 -12.74 -13.69
CA GLN A 150 8.43 -13.69 -14.46
C GLN A 150 9.71 -14.12 -13.74
N LEU A 151 10.16 -13.34 -12.75
CA LEU A 151 11.36 -13.65 -11.96
C LEU A 151 11.11 -14.69 -10.87
N LEU A 152 9.84 -14.96 -10.53
CA LEU A 152 9.45 -15.87 -9.46
C LEU A 152 8.86 -17.18 -10.00
N THR A 153 9.06 -18.28 -9.27
CA THR A 153 8.39 -19.55 -9.56
C THR A 153 6.89 -19.47 -9.23
N PRO A 154 6.05 -20.36 -9.77
CA PRO A 154 4.64 -20.45 -9.39
C PRO A 154 4.42 -20.57 -7.87
N GLU A 155 5.25 -21.35 -7.19
CA GLU A 155 5.19 -21.58 -5.75
C GLU A 155 5.52 -20.31 -4.96
N GLN A 156 6.56 -19.58 -5.38
CA GLN A 156 6.91 -18.28 -4.78
C GLN A 156 5.79 -17.25 -4.98
N ARG A 157 5.13 -17.22 -6.13
CA ARG A 157 3.98 -16.32 -6.37
C ARG A 157 2.78 -16.67 -5.50
N ALA A 158 2.48 -17.96 -5.34
CA ALA A 158 1.42 -18.41 -4.44
C ALA A 158 1.74 -18.02 -2.98
N ARG A 159 2.99 -18.24 -2.55
CA ARG A 159 3.45 -17.87 -1.21
C ARG A 159 3.41 -16.35 -0.97
N TYR A 160 3.84 -15.56 -1.96
CA TYR A 160 3.74 -14.10 -1.92
C TYR A 160 2.31 -13.64 -1.71
N HIS A 161 1.37 -14.16 -2.51
CA HIS A 161 -0.04 -13.76 -2.44
C HIS A 161 -0.63 -14.11 -1.07
N GLN A 162 -0.32 -15.29 -0.53
CA GLN A 162 -0.70 -15.67 0.83
C GLN A 162 -0.15 -14.70 1.87
N LEU A 163 1.15 -14.39 1.84
CA LEU A 163 1.78 -13.49 2.81
C LEU A 163 1.21 -12.07 2.75
N ARG A 164 0.85 -11.59 1.56
CA ARG A 164 0.30 -10.24 1.35
C ARG A 164 -1.19 -10.12 1.64
N TYR A 165 -1.98 -11.16 1.36
CA TYR A 165 -3.44 -11.06 1.27
C TYR A 165 -4.23 -12.07 2.12
N ALA A 166 -3.64 -13.16 2.64
CA ALA A 166 -4.38 -14.17 3.40
C ALA A 166 -4.92 -13.68 4.76
N THR A 167 -4.35 -12.59 5.31
CA THR A 167 -4.90 -11.90 6.49
C THR A 167 -6.11 -11.02 6.17
N ALA A 168 -6.38 -10.74 4.88
CA ALA A 168 -7.49 -9.90 4.44
C ALA A 168 -8.77 -10.68 4.05
N GLU A 169 -8.67 -11.98 3.73
CA GLU A 169 -9.82 -12.80 3.31
C GLU A 169 -10.64 -13.38 4.46
N HIS A 170 -10.08 -13.55 5.67
CA HIS A 170 -10.83 -14.04 6.84
C HIS A 170 -11.68 -12.96 7.53
N ALA A 171 -11.83 -11.78 6.91
CA ALA A 171 -12.58 -10.64 7.45
C ALA A 171 -13.84 -10.30 6.64
N ARG A 172 -14.30 -11.22 5.77
CA ARG A 172 -15.61 -11.17 5.10
C ARG A 172 -16.46 -12.35 5.54
#